data_AF-A0A9E3JWK5-F1
#
_entry.id   AF-A0A9E3JWK5-F1
#
_cell.length_a   1.000
_cell.length_b   1.000
_cell.length_c   1.000
_cell.angle_alpha   90.00
_cell.angle_beta   90.00
_cell.angle_gamma   90.00
#
_symmetry.space_group_name_H-M   'P 1'
#
loop_
_entity.id
_entity.type
_entity.pdbx_description
1 polymer ?
#
loop_
_entity_poly.entity_id
_entity_poly.type
_entity_poly.pdbx_seq_one_letter_code
_entity_poly.pdbx_strand_id
1 'polypeptide(L)'
;MNRMPVLLALCLSSLAPTGAAFAQATRPDAPAASVPARTVPAANAPAALPDWDHLSPAQREAIIDVVRERWNRDPGQRQRMLQHAERWRQMTPEQRRQAMQGQRRWEQMTPEERQRARAAYEQAHGRPPGDRMRGPSGERGRLRSEFETLPPDQQDALRQQWKSLTPEQRREWIRTHRRTGDGSR
;
A
#
# COMPACT_ATOMS: atom_id res chain seq x y z
N MET A 1 0.89 -7.68 26.84
CA MET A 1 -0.51 -8.09 26.61
C MET A 1 -1.28 -6.95 25.97
N ASN A 2 -1.78 -7.14 24.74
CA ASN A 2 -3.04 -6.60 24.21
C ASN A 2 -3.14 -7.06 22.75
N ARG A 3 -3.82 -8.19 22.54
CA ARG A 3 -4.15 -8.73 21.22
C ARG A 3 -5.42 -8.01 20.74
N MET A 4 -5.32 -7.27 19.64
CA MET A 4 -6.51 -6.73 18.96
C MET A 4 -7.10 -7.81 18.03
N PRO A 5 -8.41 -8.07 18.07
CA PRO A 5 -9.04 -9.10 17.27
C PRO A 5 -9.26 -8.61 15.84
N VAL A 6 -8.84 -9.44 14.88
CA VAL A 6 -9.18 -9.34 13.47
C VAL A 6 -10.63 -9.77 13.32
N LEU A 7 -11.54 -8.83 13.02
CA LEU A 7 -12.91 -9.16 12.63
C LEU A 7 -12.93 -9.53 11.15
N LEU A 8 -12.73 -10.82 10.91
CA LEU A 8 -13.02 -11.53 9.67
C LEU A 8 -14.55 -11.66 9.57
N ALA A 9 -15.18 -10.87 8.70
CA ALA A 9 -16.58 -11.06 8.34
C ALA A 9 -16.70 -12.22 7.35
N LEU A 10 -16.78 -13.43 7.87
CA LEU A 10 -17.17 -14.64 7.15
C LEU A 10 -18.70 -14.74 7.18
N CYS A 11 -19.35 -14.42 6.06
CA CYS A 11 -20.74 -14.77 5.82
C CYS A 11 -20.83 -16.28 5.57
N LEU A 12 -21.30 -17.05 6.57
CA LEU A 12 -21.85 -18.39 6.34
C LEU A 12 -23.34 -18.36 6.68
N SER A 13 -24.15 -18.25 5.64
CA SER A 13 -25.56 -18.63 5.68
C SER A 13 -25.66 -20.07 5.20
N SER A 14 -26.06 -21.00 6.05
CA SER A 14 -26.75 -22.21 5.62
C SER A 14 -27.62 -22.74 6.75
N LEU A 15 -28.91 -22.45 6.61
CA LEU A 15 -30.01 -23.03 7.37
C LEU A 15 -30.37 -24.35 6.68
N ALA A 16 -30.16 -25.48 7.36
CA ALA A 16 -30.65 -26.77 6.91
C ALA A 16 -32.18 -26.89 7.13
N PRO A 17 -32.90 -27.68 6.31
CA PRO A 17 -34.35 -27.65 6.24
C PRO A 17 -34.98 -28.59 7.28
N THR A 18 -36.03 -28.13 7.96
CA THR A 18 -36.95 -29.02 8.69
C THR A 18 -38.09 -29.39 7.74
N GLY A 19 -38.27 -30.69 7.53
CA GLY A 19 -39.33 -31.24 6.69
C GLY A 19 -40.70 -31.25 7.38
N ALA A 20 -41.74 -31.01 6.59
CA ALA A 20 -43.11 -31.50 6.76
C ALA A 20 -43.77 -31.30 5.37
N ALA A 21 -43.97 -32.35 4.59
CA ALA A 21 -45.22 -33.11 4.54
C ALA A 21 -46.45 -32.21 4.36
N PHE A 22 -47.06 -32.17 3.17
CA PHE A 22 -48.52 -32.22 3.02
C PHE A 22 -48.94 -32.42 1.54
N ALA A 23 -49.95 -33.27 1.40
CA ALA A 23 -50.94 -33.36 0.33
C ALA A 23 -50.53 -33.87 -1.06
N GLN A 24 -50.80 -35.17 -1.29
CA GLN A 24 -51.26 -35.67 -2.58
C GLN A 24 -52.54 -34.94 -2.99
N ALA A 25 -52.51 -34.26 -4.12
CA ALA A 25 -53.70 -33.91 -4.88
C ALA A 25 -53.56 -34.55 -6.27
N THR A 26 -54.30 -35.63 -6.47
CA THR A 26 -54.50 -36.27 -7.77
C THR A 26 -55.12 -35.25 -8.73
N ARG A 27 -54.36 -34.84 -9.75
CA ARG A 27 -54.89 -34.14 -10.93
C ARG A 27 -55.20 -35.15 -12.02
N PRO A 28 -56.35 -35.06 -12.71
CA PRO A 28 -56.60 -35.85 -13.90
C PRO A 28 -55.83 -35.29 -15.10
N ASP A 29 -55.54 -36.21 -16.01
CA ASP A 29 -54.84 -36.11 -17.28
C ASP A 29 -55.12 -34.81 -18.07
N ALA A 30 -54.05 -34.07 -18.40
CA ALA A 30 -54.07 -33.00 -19.40
C ALA A 30 -52.79 -33.13 -20.24
N PRO A 31 -52.86 -32.98 -21.58
CA PRO A 31 -51.78 -33.34 -22.48
C PRO A 31 -50.57 -32.41 -22.32
N ALA A 32 -49.39 -33.02 -22.40
CA ALA A 32 -48.09 -32.40 -22.26
C ALA A 32 -47.86 -31.27 -23.29
N ALA A 33 -48.05 -30.02 -22.86
CA ALA A 33 -47.44 -28.87 -23.49
C ALA A 33 -46.00 -28.75 -22.98
N SER A 34 -45.03 -29.01 -23.85
CA SER A 34 -43.60 -28.82 -23.58
C SER A 34 -43.32 -27.37 -23.19
N VAL A 35 -43.12 -27.12 -21.90
CA VAL A 35 -42.61 -25.83 -21.40
C VAL A 35 -41.16 -25.72 -21.88
N PRO A 36 -40.79 -24.70 -22.68
CA PRO A 36 -39.38 -24.53 -23.04
C PRO A 36 -38.60 -24.26 -21.75
N ALA A 37 -37.56 -25.05 -21.53
CA ALA A 37 -36.61 -24.85 -20.44
C ALA A 37 -36.13 -23.40 -20.48
N ARG A 38 -36.57 -22.61 -19.50
CA ARG A 38 -36.06 -21.26 -19.29
C ARG A 38 -34.59 -21.42 -18.90
N THR A 39 -33.70 -21.26 -19.86
CA THR A 39 -32.28 -21.04 -19.61
C THR A 39 -32.17 -19.82 -18.73
N VAL A 40 -31.93 -20.03 -17.43
CA VAL A 40 -31.44 -18.99 -16.54
C VAL A 40 -30.07 -18.59 -17.08
N PRO A 41 -29.86 -17.37 -17.59
CA PRO A 41 -28.52 -16.95 -17.95
C PRO A 41 -27.68 -16.95 -16.67
N ALA A 42 -26.55 -17.65 -16.72
CA ALA A 42 -25.52 -17.61 -15.69
C ALA A 42 -24.90 -16.21 -15.65
N ALA A 43 -25.62 -15.24 -15.10
CA ALA A 43 -25.15 -13.90 -14.84
C ALA A 43 -24.81 -13.78 -13.36
N ASN A 44 -23.70 -14.39 -12.94
CA ASN A 44 -23.11 -14.09 -11.63
C ASN A 44 -21.60 -14.37 -11.63
N ALA A 45 -20.89 -13.77 -12.59
CA ALA A 45 -19.53 -13.35 -12.33
C ALA A 45 -19.62 -12.00 -11.59
N PRO A 46 -18.97 -11.82 -10.42
CA PRO A 46 -19.01 -10.53 -9.74
C PRO A 46 -18.38 -9.49 -10.66
N ALA A 47 -19.20 -8.55 -11.14
CA ALA A 47 -18.72 -7.39 -11.87
C ALA A 47 -17.66 -6.69 -11.01
N ALA A 48 -16.54 -6.32 -11.61
CA ALA A 48 -15.54 -5.49 -10.95
C ALA A 48 -16.25 -4.25 -10.38
N LEU A 49 -16.04 -3.97 -9.09
CA LEU A 49 -16.67 -2.83 -8.45
C LEU A 49 -16.21 -1.53 -9.15
N PRO A 50 -17.12 -0.57 -9.38
CA PRO A 50 -16.77 0.69 -10.03
C PRO A 50 -15.75 1.48 -9.22
N ASP A 51 -14.92 2.26 -9.90
CA ASP A 51 -14.05 3.25 -9.27
C ASP A 51 -14.87 4.30 -8.49
N TRP A 52 -14.22 5.00 -7.56
CA TRP A 52 -14.86 6.00 -6.69
C TRP A 52 -15.72 7.01 -7.46
N ASP A 53 -15.23 7.47 -8.61
CA ASP A 53 -15.90 8.47 -9.46
C ASP A 53 -17.20 7.95 -10.10
N HIS A 54 -17.39 6.63 -10.16
CA HIS A 54 -18.57 5.98 -10.72
C HIS A 54 -19.54 5.44 -9.65
N LEU A 55 -19.25 5.63 -8.36
CA LEU A 55 -20.17 5.27 -7.28
C LEU A 55 -21.40 6.18 -7.25
N SER A 56 -22.57 5.59 -6.98
CA SER A 56 -23.80 6.37 -6.75
C SER A 56 -23.68 7.23 -5.49
N PRO A 57 -24.44 8.34 -5.38
CA PRO A 57 -24.42 9.17 -4.18
C PRO A 57 -24.68 8.39 -2.89
N ALA A 58 -25.66 7.46 -2.92
CA ALA A 58 -25.98 6.62 -1.77
C ALA A 58 -24.81 5.68 -1.38
N GLN A 59 -24.08 5.13 -2.36
CA GLN A 59 -22.91 4.30 -2.09
C GLN A 59 -21.75 5.12 -1.50
N ARG A 60 -21.51 6.34 -2.01
CA ARG A 60 -20.48 7.23 -1.47
C ARG A 60 -20.80 7.61 -0.02
N GLU A 61 -22.05 7.98 0.27
CA GLU A 61 -22.48 8.30 1.64
C GLU A 61 -22.29 7.11 2.57
N ALA A 62 -22.65 5.89 2.15
CA ALA A 62 -22.44 4.69 2.97
C ALA A 62 -20.96 4.47 3.35
N ILE A 63 -20.02 4.74 2.43
CA ILE A 63 -18.58 4.65 2.72
C ILE A 63 -18.13 5.79 3.63
N ILE A 64 -18.62 7.01 3.40
CA ILE A 64 -18.31 8.19 4.24
C ILE A 64 -18.81 7.99 5.67
N ASP A 65 -19.97 7.35 5.85
CA ASP A 65 -20.56 7.08 7.16
C ASP A 65 -19.65 6.22 8.05
N VAL A 66 -18.95 5.22 7.48
CA VAL A 66 -17.96 4.43 8.23
C VAL A 66 -16.83 5.31 8.78
N VAL A 67 -16.39 6.28 7.99
CA VAL A 67 -15.34 7.23 8.40
C VAL A 67 -15.87 8.19 9.46
N ARG A 68 -17.09 8.70 9.29
CA ARG A 68 -17.79 9.59 10.23
C ARG A 68 -17.96 8.94 11.59
N GLU A 69 -18.41 7.69 11.60
CA GLU A 69 -18.59 6.90 12.82
C GLU A 69 -17.24 6.67 13.53
N ARG A 70 -16.19 6.31 12.79
CA ARG A 70 -14.84 6.18 13.35
C ARG A 70 -14.33 7.49 13.95
N TRP A 71 -14.58 8.62 13.29
CA TRP A 71 -14.21 9.96 13.76
C TRP A 71 -14.89 10.31 15.09
N ASN A 72 -16.16 9.93 15.24
CA ASN A 72 -16.93 10.21 16.45
C ASN A 72 -16.52 9.30 17.62
N ARG A 73 -16.28 8.01 17.34
CA ARG A 73 -15.96 7.00 18.36
C ARG A 73 -14.62 7.22 19.06
N ASP A 74 -13.61 7.74 18.36
CA ASP A 74 -12.26 7.88 18.90
C ASP A 74 -11.74 9.33 18.79
N PRO A 75 -12.07 10.20 19.77
CA PRO A 75 -11.59 11.57 19.81
C PRO A 75 -10.06 11.69 19.83
N GLY A 76 -9.35 10.74 20.45
CA GLY A 76 -7.89 10.76 20.57
C GLY A 76 -7.17 10.60 19.23
N GLN A 77 -7.81 9.96 18.25
CA GLN A 77 -7.24 9.77 16.92
C GLN A 77 -7.54 10.89 15.93
N ARG A 78 -8.45 11.83 16.24
CA ARG A 78 -8.90 12.88 15.33
C ARG A 78 -7.75 13.69 14.74
N GLN A 79 -6.80 14.11 15.58
CA GLN A 79 -5.65 14.88 15.12
C GLN A 79 -4.80 14.08 14.12
N ARG A 80 -4.54 12.80 14.39
CA ARG A 80 -3.79 11.92 13.47
C ARG A 80 -4.55 11.70 12.17
N MET A 81 -5.87 11.49 12.24
CA MET A 81 -6.72 11.35 11.06
C MET A 81 -6.68 12.59 10.16
N LEU A 82 -6.80 13.80 10.75
CA LEU A 82 -6.68 15.05 10.00
C LEU A 82 -5.30 15.23 9.36
N GLN A 83 -4.23 14.95 10.10
CA GLN A 83 -2.87 15.02 9.54
C GLN A 83 -2.66 14.05 8.38
N HIS A 84 -3.24 12.84 8.45
CA HIS A 84 -3.21 11.88 7.36
C HIS A 84 -3.95 12.40 6.13
N ALA A 85 -5.17 12.94 6.33
CA ALA A 85 -5.97 13.50 5.25
C ALA A 85 -5.27 14.68 4.56
N GLU A 86 -4.67 15.58 5.34
CA GLU A 86 -3.96 16.75 4.81
C GLU A 86 -2.74 16.32 3.99
N ARG A 87 -1.92 15.40 4.51
CA ARG A 87 -0.79 14.83 3.75
C ARG A 87 -1.26 14.16 2.46
N TRP A 88 -2.35 13.38 2.52
CA TRP A 88 -2.89 12.70 1.34
C TRP A 88 -3.38 13.68 0.26
N ARG A 89 -4.03 14.78 0.68
CA ARG A 89 -4.48 15.85 -0.21
C ARG A 89 -3.32 16.48 -0.97
N GLN A 90 -2.18 16.67 -0.30
CA GLN A 90 -0.97 17.25 -0.89
C GLN A 90 -0.16 16.29 -1.76
N MET A 91 -0.43 14.97 -1.69
CA MET A 91 0.28 13.99 -2.53
C MET A 91 -0.12 14.07 -4.00
N THR A 92 0.86 13.94 -4.88
CA THR A 92 0.64 13.75 -6.33
C THR A 92 0.03 12.36 -6.61
N PRO A 93 -0.60 12.15 -7.79
CA PRO A 93 -1.11 10.83 -8.16
C PRO A 93 -0.05 9.72 -8.10
N GLU A 94 1.19 10.01 -8.50
CA GLU A 94 2.31 9.08 -8.40
C GLU A 94 2.63 8.71 -6.95
N GLN A 95 2.70 9.71 -6.06
CA GLN A 95 2.97 9.51 -4.64
C GLN A 95 1.87 8.67 -3.98
N ARG A 96 0.60 8.92 -4.33
CA ARG A 96 -0.54 8.10 -3.86
C ARG A 96 -0.41 6.65 -4.33
N ARG A 97 -0.03 6.41 -5.60
CA ARG A 97 0.22 5.05 -6.11
C ARG A 97 1.35 4.35 -5.33
N GLN A 98 2.46 5.05 -5.10
CA GLN A 98 3.58 4.53 -4.32
C GLN A 98 3.18 4.20 -2.87
N ALA A 99 2.39 5.07 -2.23
CA ALA A 99 1.87 4.84 -0.89
C ALA A 99 0.98 3.58 -0.85
N MET A 100 0.06 3.41 -1.80
CA MET A 100 -0.80 2.22 -1.91
C MET A 100 0.02 0.94 -2.15
N GLN A 101 1.06 1.00 -2.98
CA GLN A 101 1.97 -0.15 -3.16
C GLN A 101 2.72 -0.48 -1.86
N GLY A 102 3.18 0.54 -1.14
CA GLY A 102 3.81 0.38 0.17
C GLY A 102 2.87 -0.29 1.18
N GLN A 103 1.61 0.13 1.21
CA GLN A 103 0.56 -0.47 2.05
C GLN A 103 0.36 -1.95 1.71
N ARG A 104 0.19 -2.30 0.43
CA ARG A 104 0.01 -3.71 0.01
C ARG A 104 1.20 -4.58 0.42
N ARG A 105 2.43 -4.09 0.24
CA ARG A 105 3.63 -4.81 0.71
C ARG A 105 3.60 -5.00 2.22
N TRP A 106 3.24 -3.96 2.97
CA TRP A 106 3.18 -4.02 4.43
C TRP A 106 2.15 -5.02 4.95
N GLU A 107 0.97 -5.07 4.34
CA GLU A 107 -0.09 -6.03 4.66
C GLU A 107 0.36 -7.47 4.47
N GLN A 108 1.20 -7.72 3.46
CA GLN A 108 1.76 -9.05 3.14
C GLN A 108 2.96 -9.44 4.01
N MET A 109 3.58 -8.49 4.73
CA MET A 109 4.71 -8.81 5.63
C MET A 109 4.26 -9.57 6.88
N THR A 110 5.08 -10.54 7.27
CA THR A 110 5.02 -11.22 8.56
C THR A 110 5.30 -10.25 9.73
N PRO A 111 4.88 -10.58 10.97
CA PRO A 111 5.19 -9.75 12.14
C PRO A 111 6.69 -9.45 12.28
N GLU A 112 7.55 -10.44 12.04
CA GLU A 112 9.01 -10.33 12.13
C GLU A 112 9.59 -9.43 11.02
N GLU A 113 9.07 -9.53 9.79
CA GLU A 113 9.44 -8.61 8.70
C GLU A 113 9.01 -7.19 8.99
N ARG A 114 7.80 -6.98 9.52
CA ARG A 114 7.33 -5.65 9.93
C ARG A 114 8.21 -5.06 11.02
N GLN A 115 8.66 -5.85 12.00
CA GLN A 115 9.58 -5.38 13.04
C GLN A 115 10.93 -4.97 12.44
N ARG A 116 11.51 -5.79 11.57
CA ARG A 116 12.76 -5.47 10.87
C ARG A 116 12.64 -4.20 10.03
N ALA A 117 11.52 -4.04 9.31
CA ALA A 117 11.25 -2.85 8.51
C ALA A 117 11.13 -1.58 9.38
N ARG A 118 10.46 -1.64 10.54
CA ARG A 118 10.39 -0.52 11.49
C ARG A 118 11.76 -0.16 12.02
N ALA A 119 12.54 -1.14 12.49
CA ALA A 119 13.88 -0.90 13.01
C ALA A 119 14.79 -0.26 11.96
N ALA A 120 14.72 -0.71 10.70
CA ALA A 120 15.46 -0.09 9.60
C ALA A 120 15.00 1.36 9.33
N TYR A 121 13.68 1.61 9.35
CA TYR A 121 13.12 2.94 9.17
C TYR A 121 13.54 3.89 10.28
N GLU A 122 13.42 3.47 11.54
CA GLU A 122 13.83 4.22 12.73
C GLU A 122 15.33 4.51 12.73
N GLN A 123 16.18 3.58 12.31
CA GLN A 123 17.61 3.86 12.14
C GLN A 123 17.88 4.92 11.06
N ALA A 124 17.10 4.92 9.98
CA ALA A 124 17.23 5.90 8.90
C ALA A 124 16.63 7.28 9.26
N HIS A 125 15.60 7.32 10.11
CA HIS A 125 14.80 8.52 10.42
C HIS A 125 14.93 9.08 11.83
N GLY A 126 15.48 8.32 12.77
CA GLY A 126 15.73 8.70 14.16
C GLY A 126 17.06 9.42 14.40
N ARG A 127 17.90 9.60 13.37
CA ARG A 127 19.11 10.41 13.48
C ARG A 127 18.73 11.90 13.43
N PRO A 128 19.16 12.75 14.38
CA PRO A 128 18.94 14.20 14.32
C PRO A 128 19.38 14.78 12.97
N PRO A 129 18.79 15.88 12.48
CA PRO A 129 19.12 16.44 11.16
C PRO A 129 20.62 16.69 10.98
N GLY A 130 21.32 17.15 12.03
CA GLY A 130 22.77 17.35 12.04
C GLY A 130 23.57 16.05 11.91
N ASP A 131 23.12 14.97 12.55
CA ASP A 131 23.77 13.66 12.46
C ASP A 131 23.46 12.94 11.15
N ARG A 132 22.29 13.20 10.55
CA ARG A 132 21.97 12.74 9.21
C ARG A 132 22.89 13.37 8.17
N MET A 133 23.27 14.64 8.35
CA MET A 133 24.27 15.34 7.53
C MET A 133 25.69 14.82 7.75
N ARG A 134 26.03 14.45 9.01
CA ARG A 134 27.34 13.93 9.40
C ARG A 134 27.56 12.46 9.04
N GLY A 135 26.48 11.70 8.81
CA GLY A 135 26.53 10.28 8.46
C GLY A 135 26.67 9.99 6.96
N PRO A 136 26.81 8.70 6.57
CA PRO A 136 27.03 8.28 5.18
C PRO A 136 25.93 8.70 4.18
N SER A 137 24.75 9.03 4.67
CA SER A 137 23.65 9.54 3.85
C SER A 137 23.79 11.04 3.57
N GLY A 138 24.28 11.82 4.54
CA GLY A 138 24.54 13.25 4.38
C GLY A 138 25.76 13.53 3.49
N GLU A 139 26.83 12.75 3.67
CA GLU A 139 28.01 12.81 2.79
C GLU A 139 27.64 12.52 1.34
N ARG A 140 26.81 11.48 1.09
CA ARG A 140 26.25 11.20 -0.24
C ARG A 140 25.41 12.35 -0.80
N GLY A 141 24.62 13.02 0.05
CA GLY A 141 23.84 14.18 -0.35
C GLY A 141 24.73 15.33 -0.80
N ARG A 142 25.77 15.64 -0.02
CA ARG A 142 26.76 16.68 -0.35
C ARG A 142 27.50 16.38 -1.65
N LEU A 143 28.03 15.16 -1.82
CA LEU A 143 28.74 14.74 -3.03
C LEU A 143 27.84 14.80 -4.28
N ARG A 144 26.55 14.44 -4.12
CA ARG A 144 25.55 14.58 -5.20
C ARG A 144 25.36 16.04 -5.58
N SER A 145 25.15 16.92 -4.60
CA SER A 145 24.98 18.36 -4.88
C SER A 145 26.22 18.98 -5.51
N GLU A 146 27.41 18.59 -5.05
CA GLU A 146 28.69 19.04 -5.63
C GLU A 146 28.81 18.59 -7.10
N PHE A 147 28.46 17.34 -7.40
CA PHE A 147 28.40 16.83 -8.78
C PHE A 147 27.39 17.58 -9.65
N GLU A 148 26.19 17.86 -9.12
CA GLU A 148 25.14 18.62 -9.83
C GLU A 148 25.57 20.06 -10.13
N THR A 149 26.48 20.65 -9.35
CA THR A 149 27.04 21.99 -9.59
C THR A 149 28.20 22.04 -10.59
N LEU A 150 28.78 20.89 -10.98
CA LEU A 150 29.86 20.87 -11.96
C LEU A 150 29.35 21.25 -13.36
N PRO A 151 30.18 21.91 -14.20
CA PRO A 151 29.84 22.13 -15.60
C PRO A 151 29.47 20.81 -16.32
N PRO A 152 28.53 20.82 -17.27
CA PRO A 152 28.06 19.60 -17.94
C PRO A 152 29.18 18.73 -18.50
N ASP A 153 30.18 19.34 -19.15
CA ASP A 153 31.32 18.62 -19.74
C ASP A 153 32.16 17.89 -18.67
N GLN A 154 32.29 18.46 -17.48
CA GLN A 154 33.02 17.82 -16.37
C GLN A 154 32.20 16.67 -15.78
N GLN A 155 30.88 16.83 -15.69
CA GLN A 155 30.01 15.73 -15.28
C GLN A 155 30.07 14.56 -16.26
N ASP A 156 30.09 14.83 -17.57
CA ASP A 156 30.19 13.82 -18.61
C ASP A 156 31.55 13.12 -18.61
N ALA A 157 32.65 13.86 -18.45
CA ALA A 157 33.97 13.29 -18.30
C ALA A 157 34.03 12.32 -17.10
N LEU A 158 33.47 12.71 -15.94
CA LEU A 158 33.38 11.84 -14.76
C LEU A 158 32.50 10.60 -15.00
N ARG A 159 31.37 10.74 -15.69
CA ARG A 159 30.50 9.60 -16.07
C ARG A 159 31.24 8.63 -16.99
N GLN A 160 31.99 9.14 -17.97
CA GLN A 160 32.76 8.31 -18.91
C GLN A 160 33.92 7.60 -18.21
N GLN A 161 34.64 8.31 -17.33
CA GLN A 161 35.68 7.70 -16.50
C GLN A 161 35.11 6.60 -15.60
N TRP A 162 33.95 6.79 -14.99
CA TRP A 162 33.30 5.75 -14.18
C TRP A 162 32.90 4.52 -15.00
N LYS A 163 32.41 4.73 -16.22
CA LYS A 163 32.04 3.65 -17.15
C LYS A 163 33.24 2.83 -17.60
N SER A 164 34.41 3.44 -17.77
CA SER A 164 35.63 2.75 -18.21
C SER A 164 36.33 1.96 -17.10
N LEU A 165 36.05 2.23 -15.82
CA LEU A 165 36.59 1.46 -14.69
C LEU A 165 35.90 0.08 -14.57
N THR A 166 36.71 -0.94 -14.32
CA THR A 166 36.24 -2.30 -13.94
C THR A 166 35.62 -2.31 -12.55
N PRO A 167 34.87 -3.36 -12.15
CA PRO A 167 34.32 -3.47 -10.80
C PRO A 167 35.36 -3.36 -9.68
N GLU A 168 36.56 -3.91 -9.86
CA GLU A 168 37.69 -3.80 -8.93
C GLU A 168 38.20 -2.36 -8.87
N GLN A 169 38.39 -1.72 -10.03
CA GLN A 169 38.87 -0.35 -10.11
C GLN A 169 37.87 0.66 -9.54
N ARG A 170 36.55 0.43 -9.70
CA ARG A 170 35.51 1.24 -9.05
C ARG A 170 35.57 1.12 -7.53
N ARG A 171 35.84 -0.08 -6.99
CA ARG A 171 35.99 -0.31 -5.55
C ARG A 171 37.21 0.44 -4.99
N GLU A 172 38.34 0.41 -5.70
CA GLU A 172 39.54 1.20 -5.38
C GLU A 172 39.27 2.71 -5.44
N TRP A 173 38.59 3.16 -6.50
CA TRP A 173 38.24 4.57 -6.67
C TRP A 173 37.33 5.09 -5.56
N ILE A 174 36.28 4.33 -5.18
CA ILE A 174 35.43 4.68 -4.03
C ILE A 174 36.27 4.73 -2.74
N ARG A 175 37.17 3.76 -2.52
CA ARG A 175 37.98 3.72 -1.30
C ARG A 175 38.89 4.94 -1.15
N THR A 176 39.52 5.34 -2.26
CA THR A 176 40.47 6.46 -2.32
C THR A 176 39.77 7.82 -2.31
N HIS A 177 38.59 7.92 -2.90
CA HIS A 177 37.83 9.17 -3.01
C HIS A 177 36.76 9.34 -1.91
N ARG A 178 36.53 8.31 -1.08
CA ARG A 178 35.79 8.48 0.17
C ARG A 178 36.66 9.27 1.12
N ARG A 179 36.48 10.59 1.14
CA ARG A 179 37.11 11.49 2.10
C ARG A 179 36.59 11.12 3.49
N THR A 180 37.25 10.19 4.16
CA THR A 180 36.95 9.79 5.53
C THR A 180 36.85 11.04 6.40
N GLY A 181 35.65 11.32 6.91
CA GLY A 181 35.43 12.21 8.03
C GLY A 181 36.02 11.64 9.33
N ASP A 182 37.28 11.23 9.30
CA ASP A 182 38.08 10.93 10.48
C ASP A 182 38.89 12.18 10.80
N GLY A 183 38.28 13.02 11.65
CA GLY A 183 38.99 14.08 12.34
C GLY A 183 39.86 13.45 13.43
N SER A 184 41.04 12.98 13.06
CA SER A 184 42.14 12.84 14.00
C SER A 184 42.68 14.24 14.33
N ARG A 185 42.26 14.77 15.48
CA ARG A 185 43.03 15.68 16.35
C ARG A 185 42.48 15.65 17.77
#